data_AF-A0A975LDA1-F1
#
_entry.id   AF-A0A975LDA1-F1
#
_cell.length_a   1.000
_cell.length_b   1.000
_cell.length_c   1.000
_cell.angle_alpha   90.00
_cell.angle_beta   90.00
_cell.angle_gamma   90.00
#
_symmetry.space_group_name_H-M   'P 1'
#
loop_
_entity.id
_entity.type
_entity.pdbx_description
1 polymer ?
#
loop_
_entity_poly.entity_id
_entity_poly.type
_entity_poly.pdbx_seq_one_letter_code
_entity_poly.pdbx_strand_id
1 'polypeptide(L)'
;MKNWFNSDTRIIFNVILALIVGIIFGKFLGNSMLRNEAIYANATNYSDDIYILQSGVYYDESTATIALDQMKKLGLIGLVVKEHDNYYVYHGVSSNTESFTGMTQILEDNQINYLIKSKKLYYMLTDLDPSSDEYKFYYDSINYYTSLIHKTQVQIDDDYINRVNVINLELYNNINILNNDLSSTSSPLYELYIYKNLVDLLL
;
A
#
# COMPACT_ATOMS: atom_id res chain seq x y z
N MET A 1 -13.97 71.03 -2.09
CA MET A 1 -13.73 69.58 -2.09
C MET A 1 -12.22 69.38 -2.02
N LYS A 2 -11.69 68.99 -0.86
CA LYS A 2 -10.24 68.96 -0.58
C LYS A 2 -9.64 67.64 -1.07
N ASN A 3 -8.51 67.76 -1.77
CA ASN A 3 -7.68 66.70 -2.33
C ASN A 3 -7.43 65.56 -1.33
N TRP A 4 -8.18 64.47 -1.47
CA TRP A 4 -7.85 63.18 -0.88
C TRP A 4 -6.98 62.43 -1.89
N PHE A 5 -5.86 61.89 -1.40
CA PHE A 5 -4.75 61.22 -2.11
C PHE A 5 -3.58 62.12 -2.54
N ASN A 6 -2.71 62.44 -1.57
CA ASN A 6 -1.30 62.75 -1.83
C ASN A 6 -0.60 61.49 -2.40
N SER A 7 0.40 61.70 -3.26
CA SER A 7 1.25 60.64 -3.87
C SER A 7 1.64 59.53 -2.87
N ASP A 8 2.04 59.92 -1.66
CA ASP A 8 2.51 59.01 -0.62
C ASP A 8 1.39 58.09 -0.08
N THR A 9 0.16 58.60 -0.01
CA THR A 9 -1.00 57.78 0.40
C THR A 9 -1.40 56.75 -0.67
N ARG A 10 -1.15 57.03 -1.96
CA ARG A 10 -1.34 56.01 -3.02
C ARG A 10 -0.28 54.92 -2.95
N ILE A 11 0.97 55.29 -2.64
CA ILE A 11 2.07 54.33 -2.47
C ILE A 11 1.78 53.42 -1.28
N ILE A 12 1.43 53.98 -0.12
CA ILE A 12 1.10 53.21 1.08
C ILE A 12 -0.11 52.31 0.83
N PHE A 13 -1.16 52.82 0.15
CA PHE A 13 -2.33 52.01 -0.20
C PHE A 13 -1.97 50.85 -1.12
N ASN A 14 -1.13 51.07 -2.14
CA ASN A 14 -0.70 50.01 -3.05
C ASN A 14 0.16 48.96 -2.34
N VAL A 15 1.01 49.36 -1.39
CA VAL A 15 1.79 48.43 -0.56
C VAL A 15 0.87 47.58 0.31
N ILE A 16 -0.11 48.19 0.99
CA ILE A 16 -1.09 47.46 1.81
C ILE A 16 -1.90 46.50 0.94
N LEU A 17 -2.36 46.94 -0.23
CA LEU A 17 -3.13 46.12 -1.16
C LEU A 17 -2.30 44.93 -1.67
N ALA A 18 -1.04 45.15 -2.05
CA ALA A 18 -0.14 44.08 -2.48
C ALA A 18 0.14 43.07 -1.36
N LEU A 19 0.21 43.54 -0.11
CA LEU A 19 0.41 42.69 1.07
C LEU A 19 -0.84 41.85 1.38
N ILE A 20 -2.03 42.44 1.27
CA ILE A 20 -3.31 41.72 1.39
C ILE A 20 -3.46 40.69 0.28
N VAL A 21 -3.22 41.08 -0.97
CA VAL A 21 -3.27 40.17 -2.13
C VAL A 21 -2.24 39.06 -1.97
N GLY A 22 -1.01 39.36 -1.54
CA GLY A 22 0.03 38.38 -1.27
C GLY A 22 -0.34 37.39 -0.16
N ILE A 23 -0.99 37.84 0.92
CA ILE A 23 -1.51 36.96 1.98
C ILE A 23 -2.65 36.07 1.45
N ILE A 24 -3.57 36.62 0.66
CA ILE A 24 -4.68 35.86 0.08
C ILE A 24 -4.15 34.83 -0.93
N PHE A 25 -3.25 35.22 -1.82
CA PHE A 25 -2.63 34.33 -2.80
C PHE A 25 -1.73 33.30 -2.12
N GLY A 26 -1.00 33.68 -1.07
CA GLY A 26 -0.19 32.78 -0.25
C GLY A 26 -1.05 31.76 0.51
N LYS A 27 -2.21 32.18 1.05
CA LYS A 27 -3.20 31.26 1.63
C LYS A 27 -3.86 30.37 0.57
N PHE A 28 -4.11 30.89 -0.63
CA PHE A 28 -4.70 30.13 -1.72
C PHE A 28 -3.72 29.08 -2.27
N LEU A 29 -2.46 29.44 -2.51
CA LEU A 29 -1.38 28.52 -2.88
C LEU A 29 -1.08 27.55 -1.74
N GLY A 30 -1.02 28.01 -0.49
CA GLY A 30 -0.87 27.15 0.67
C GLY A 30 -2.01 26.13 0.77
N ASN A 31 -3.27 26.55 0.69
CA ASN A 31 -4.41 25.64 0.71
C ASN A 31 -4.54 24.77 -0.55
N SER A 32 -4.01 25.20 -1.70
CA SER A 32 -4.03 24.41 -2.94
C SER A 32 -2.89 23.39 -3.01
N MET A 33 -1.72 23.71 -2.45
CA MET A 33 -0.60 22.76 -2.31
C MET A 33 -0.88 21.76 -1.18
N LEU A 34 -1.47 22.20 -0.07
CA LEU A 34 -1.95 21.33 1.02
C LEU A 34 -3.22 20.54 0.63
N ARG A 35 -3.91 20.89 -0.45
CA ARG A 35 -5.03 20.07 -0.99
C ARG A 35 -4.55 18.90 -1.86
N ASN A 36 -3.29 18.90 -2.29
CA ASN A 36 -2.64 17.73 -2.88
C ASN A 36 -1.87 16.90 -1.85
N GLU A 37 -1.91 17.29 -0.58
CA GLU A 37 -1.77 16.36 0.53
C GLU A 37 -3.14 15.70 0.74
N ALA A 38 -3.42 14.69 -0.08
CA ALA A 38 -4.42 13.69 0.23
C ALA A 38 -4.10 13.10 1.62
N ILE A 39 -4.75 13.66 2.65
CA ILE A 39 -5.19 12.97 3.87
C ILE A 39 -4.06 12.19 4.56
N TYR A 40 -3.12 12.92 5.14
CA TYR A 40 -2.10 12.40 6.06
C TYR A 40 -2.57 12.45 7.52
N ALA A 41 -3.76 11.91 7.79
CA ALA A 41 -4.26 11.77 9.16
C ALA A 41 -4.03 10.33 9.64
N ASN A 42 -3.02 10.15 10.50
CA ASN A 42 -2.75 8.96 11.34
C ASN A 42 -2.09 7.73 10.67
N ALA A 43 -1.16 7.93 9.74
CA ALA A 43 -0.21 6.87 9.34
C ALA A 43 1.04 6.96 10.19
N THR A 44 1.26 5.94 11.02
CA THR A 44 2.48 5.87 11.79
C THR A 44 3.70 5.51 10.94
N ASN A 45 3.57 4.87 9.77
CA ASN A 45 4.71 4.64 8.85
C ASN A 45 4.28 4.41 7.38
N TYR A 46 4.45 5.42 6.52
CA TYR A 46 4.45 5.27 5.04
C TYR A 46 5.80 4.77 4.48
N SER A 47 6.78 4.52 5.35
CA SER A 47 8.17 4.20 4.99
C SER A 47 8.44 2.72 4.76
N ASP A 48 7.57 1.84 5.25
CA ASP A 48 7.91 0.43 5.39
C ASP A 48 7.58 -0.30 4.09
N ASP A 49 8.61 -0.38 3.23
CA ASP A 49 8.59 -1.23 2.06
C ASP A 49 8.39 -2.68 2.51
N ILE A 50 7.49 -3.39 1.82
CA ILE A 50 7.45 -4.84 1.89
C ILE A 50 8.29 -5.41 0.75
N TYR A 51 8.87 -6.57 0.99
CA TYR A 51 9.62 -7.32 -0.01
C TYR A 51 8.83 -8.55 -0.42
N ILE A 52 8.81 -8.83 -1.73
CA ILE A 52 8.06 -9.94 -2.32
C ILE A 52 9.02 -10.77 -3.16
N LEU A 53 9.11 -12.07 -2.87
CA LEU A 53 9.90 -13.00 -3.66
C LEU A 53 9.09 -13.52 -4.86
N GLN A 54 9.61 -13.29 -6.06
CA GLN A 54 9.04 -13.70 -7.34
C GLN A 54 9.95 -14.70 -8.05
N SER A 55 9.39 -15.77 -8.63
CA SER A 55 10.12 -16.72 -9.49
C SER A 55 9.80 -16.57 -10.98
N GLY A 56 8.70 -15.91 -11.35
CA GLY A 56 8.35 -15.74 -12.76
C GLY A 56 7.23 -14.73 -13.03
N VAL A 57 7.14 -14.33 -14.30
CA VAL A 57 6.08 -13.49 -14.87
C VAL A 57 5.61 -14.15 -16.16
N TYR A 58 4.29 -14.22 -16.35
CA TYR A 58 3.66 -14.91 -17.46
C TYR A 58 2.48 -14.10 -17.97
N TYR A 59 2.20 -14.20 -19.28
CA TYR A 59 1.03 -13.57 -19.90
C TYR A 59 -0.26 -14.39 -19.75
N ASP A 60 -0.14 -15.64 -19.29
CA ASP A 60 -1.22 -16.61 -19.21
C ASP A 60 -1.21 -17.32 -17.84
N GLU A 61 -2.41 -17.44 -17.24
CA GLU A 61 -2.61 -18.01 -15.92
C GLU A 61 -2.27 -19.49 -15.87
N SER A 62 -2.60 -20.24 -16.93
CA SER A 62 -2.33 -21.68 -16.99
C SER A 62 -0.82 -21.93 -16.94
N THR A 63 -0.05 -21.15 -17.70
CA THR A 63 1.40 -21.22 -17.73
C THR A 63 2.01 -20.84 -16.36
N ALA A 64 1.51 -19.77 -15.73
CA ALA A 64 1.94 -19.38 -14.38
C ALA A 64 1.65 -20.49 -13.34
N THR A 65 0.49 -21.13 -13.44
CA THR A 65 0.08 -22.22 -12.55
C THR A 65 0.97 -23.45 -12.71
N ILE A 66 1.29 -23.82 -13.96
CA ILE A 66 2.22 -24.92 -14.25
C ILE A 66 3.60 -24.63 -13.65
N ALA A 67 4.09 -23.39 -13.79
CA ALA A 67 5.35 -22.98 -13.19
C ALA A 67 5.31 -23.05 -11.64
N LEU A 68 4.24 -22.55 -11.02
CA LEU A 68 4.05 -22.66 -9.57
C LEU A 68 4.03 -24.14 -9.12
N ASP A 69 3.38 -25.03 -9.87
CA ASP A 69 3.35 -26.45 -9.53
C ASP A 69 4.72 -27.13 -9.66
N GLN A 70 5.60 -26.63 -10.52
CA GLN A 70 7.02 -27.05 -10.53
C GLN A 70 7.73 -26.57 -9.26
N MET A 71 7.50 -25.33 -8.82
CA MET A 71 8.10 -24.80 -7.59
C MET A 71 7.63 -25.56 -6.34
N LYS A 72 6.35 -25.95 -6.29
CA LYS A 72 5.81 -26.80 -5.20
C LYS A 72 6.51 -28.14 -5.08
N LYS A 73 6.93 -28.75 -6.19
CA LYS A 73 7.71 -30.00 -6.18
C LYS A 73 9.10 -29.83 -5.55
N LEU A 74 9.62 -28.60 -5.53
CA LEU A 74 10.88 -28.24 -4.88
C LEU A 74 10.68 -27.85 -3.40
N GLY A 75 9.45 -27.94 -2.89
CA GLY A 75 9.12 -27.58 -1.50
C GLY A 75 8.80 -26.10 -1.30
N LEU A 76 8.67 -25.31 -2.38
CA LEU A 76 8.26 -23.91 -2.28
C LEU A 76 6.75 -23.78 -2.25
N ILE A 77 6.24 -23.03 -1.27
CA ILE A 77 4.85 -22.58 -1.25
C ILE A 77 4.78 -21.27 -2.05
N GLY A 78 3.63 -20.99 -2.66
CA GLY A 78 3.45 -19.76 -3.41
C GLY A 78 2.04 -19.62 -3.99
N LEU A 79 1.79 -18.47 -4.60
CA LEU A 79 0.54 -18.13 -5.27
C LEU A 79 0.81 -17.51 -6.64
N VAL A 80 -0.14 -17.72 -7.55
CA VAL A 80 -0.25 -16.91 -8.77
C VAL A 80 -1.09 -15.68 -8.44
N VAL A 81 -0.55 -14.50 -8.74
CA VAL A 81 -1.24 -13.22 -8.55
C VAL A 81 -1.27 -12.49 -9.88
N LYS A 82 -2.47 -12.07 -10.31
CA LYS A 82 -2.62 -11.23 -11.49
C LYS A 82 -2.40 -9.79 -11.09
N GLU A 83 -1.38 -9.13 -11.63
CA GLU A 83 -1.21 -7.68 -11.49
C GLU A 83 -1.29 -7.06 -12.88
N HIS A 84 -2.31 -6.24 -13.10
CA HIS A 84 -2.62 -5.68 -14.42
C HIS A 84 -2.79 -6.80 -15.47
N ASP A 85 -2.01 -6.76 -16.55
CA ASP A 85 -2.10 -7.70 -17.68
C ASP A 85 -1.23 -8.97 -17.52
N ASN A 86 -0.55 -9.16 -16.40
CA ASN A 86 0.39 -10.26 -16.21
C ASN A 86 0.11 -11.08 -14.95
N TYR A 87 0.54 -12.34 -14.98
CA TYR A 87 0.46 -13.31 -13.91
C TYR A 87 1.84 -13.54 -13.29
N TYR A 88 1.96 -13.29 -12.00
CA TYR A 88 3.20 -13.38 -11.25
C TYR A 88 3.17 -14.59 -10.33
N VAL A 89 4.28 -15.31 -10.24
CA VAL A 89 4.43 -16.41 -9.27
C VAL A 89 5.24 -15.89 -8.08
N TYR A 90 4.56 -15.77 -6.93
CA TYR A 90 5.15 -15.27 -5.69
C TYR A 90 5.27 -16.37 -4.64
N HIS A 91 6.35 -16.31 -3.84
CA HIS A 91 6.70 -17.33 -2.85
C HIS A 91 6.75 -16.83 -1.42
N GLY A 92 6.75 -15.52 -1.20
CA GLY A 92 6.61 -14.96 0.13
C GLY A 92 6.59 -13.44 0.12
N VAL A 93 6.10 -12.88 1.22
CA VAL A 93 6.14 -11.46 1.54
C VAL A 93 6.86 -11.31 2.88
N SER A 94 7.73 -10.31 3.03
CA SER A 94 8.43 -10.06 4.29
C SER A 94 8.81 -8.58 4.41
N SER A 95 9.04 -8.12 5.64
CA SER A 95 9.62 -6.80 5.91
C SER A 95 11.15 -6.77 5.72
N ASN A 96 11.78 -7.92 5.49
CA ASN A 96 13.21 -8.02 5.22
C ASN A 96 13.51 -9.08 4.15
N THR A 97 14.56 -8.83 3.36
CA THR A 97 14.95 -9.75 2.28
C THR A 97 15.60 -11.03 2.79
N GLU A 98 16.23 -10.99 3.98
CA GLU A 98 16.92 -12.13 4.59
C GLU A 98 15.96 -13.30 4.90
N SER A 99 14.68 -13.00 5.12
CA SER A 99 13.62 -14.00 5.31
C SER A 99 13.48 -14.97 4.13
N PHE A 100 13.97 -14.57 2.95
CA PHE A 100 13.88 -15.39 1.74
C PHE A 100 15.07 -16.34 1.55
N THR A 101 16.10 -16.29 2.39
CA THR A 101 17.36 -17.04 2.19
C THR A 101 17.14 -18.53 1.87
N GLY A 102 16.25 -19.21 2.60
CA GLY A 102 15.95 -20.63 2.33
C GLY A 102 15.26 -20.86 0.99
N MET A 103 14.35 -19.97 0.60
CA MET A 103 13.64 -20.07 -0.68
C MET A 103 14.55 -19.72 -1.86
N THR A 104 15.37 -18.68 -1.73
CA THR A 104 16.32 -18.27 -2.77
C THR A 104 17.38 -19.35 -2.98
N GLN A 105 17.88 -20.00 -1.92
CA GLN A 105 18.80 -21.13 -2.07
C GLN A 105 18.19 -22.27 -2.89
N ILE A 106 16.93 -22.64 -2.62
CA ILE A 106 16.22 -23.67 -3.40
C ILE A 106 16.14 -23.27 -4.87
N LEU A 107 15.82 -22.01 -5.16
CA LEU A 107 15.73 -21.50 -6.54
C LEU A 107 17.10 -21.52 -7.24
N GLU A 108 18.15 -21.06 -6.55
CA GLU A 108 19.53 -21.03 -7.06
C GLU A 108 20.08 -22.43 -7.34
N ASP A 109 19.90 -23.38 -6.41
CA ASP A 109 20.35 -24.77 -6.54
C ASP A 109 19.72 -25.47 -7.75
N ASN A 110 18.52 -25.03 -8.14
CA ASN A 110 17.77 -25.55 -9.27
C ASN A 110 17.87 -24.67 -10.53
N GLN A 111 18.77 -23.68 -10.55
CA GLN A 111 19.01 -22.77 -11.68
C GLN A 111 17.76 -21.98 -12.12
N ILE A 112 16.90 -21.64 -11.16
CA ILE A 112 15.69 -20.85 -11.39
C ILE A 112 15.99 -19.39 -11.08
N ASN A 113 15.74 -18.52 -12.06
CA ASN A 113 15.84 -17.08 -11.85
C ASN A 113 14.74 -16.61 -10.90
N TYR A 114 15.10 -15.66 -10.03
CA TYR A 114 14.16 -15.04 -9.12
C TYR A 114 14.42 -13.54 -8.99
N LEU A 115 13.44 -12.82 -8.47
CA LEU A 115 13.51 -11.39 -8.20
C LEU A 115 12.87 -11.11 -6.84
N ILE A 116 13.57 -10.36 -5.99
CA ILE A 116 12.98 -9.79 -4.77
C ILE A 116 12.60 -8.35 -5.10
N LYS A 117 11.30 -8.06 -5.11
CA LYS A 117 10.75 -6.72 -5.38
C LYS A 117 10.52 -6.00 -4.06
N SER A 118 10.86 -4.71 -3.98
CA SER A 118 10.31 -3.82 -2.95
C SER A 118 8.98 -3.26 -3.46
N LYS A 119 7.96 -3.20 -2.59
CA LYS A 119 6.64 -2.63 -2.90
C LYS A 119 6.13 -1.77 -1.75
N LYS A 120 5.60 -0.61 -2.09
CA LYS A 120 4.87 0.28 -1.17
C LYS A 120 3.38 0.02 -1.28
N LEU A 121 2.80 -0.67 -0.30
CA LEU A 121 1.39 -1.07 -0.35
C LEU A 121 0.44 0.13 -0.45
N TYR A 122 0.73 1.22 0.26
CA TYR A 122 -0.12 2.43 0.22
C TYR A 122 -0.22 3.08 -1.15
N TYR A 123 0.70 2.79 -2.09
CA TYR A 123 0.58 3.28 -3.46
C TYR A 123 -0.58 2.63 -4.23
N MET A 124 -1.15 1.53 -3.72
CA MET A 124 -2.37 0.94 -4.27
C MET A 124 -3.62 1.79 -3.98
N LEU A 125 -3.55 2.74 -3.04
CA LEU A 125 -4.68 3.58 -2.66
C LEU A 125 -4.78 4.87 -3.48
N THR A 126 -3.88 5.11 -4.45
CA THR A 126 -3.73 6.42 -5.12
C THR A 126 -4.96 6.88 -5.87
N ASP A 127 -5.79 5.93 -6.32
CA ASP A 127 -6.95 6.21 -7.16
C ASP A 127 -8.25 6.33 -6.35
N LEU A 128 -8.18 6.11 -5.02
CA LEU A 128 -9.32 6.23 -4.11
C LEU A 128 -9.47 7.65 -3.57
N ASP A 129 -10.72 8.08 -3.36
CA ASP A 129 -10.99 9.30 -2.61
C ASP A 129 -10.59 9.08 -1.15
N PRO A 130 -9.62 9.83 -0.61
CA PRO A 130 -9.13 9.53 0.72
C PRO A 130 -10.10 9.92 1.85
N SER A 131 -11.20 10.61 1.52
CA SER A 131 -12.30 10.87 2.45
C SER A 131 -13.37 9.77 2.47
N SER A 132 -13.25 8.77 1.59
CA SER A 132 -14.20 7.67 1.49
C SER A 132 -14.00 6.60 2.58
N ASP A 133 -15.10 5.90 2.91
CA ASP A 133 -15.05 4.74 3.80
C ASP A 133 -14.21 3.59 3.21
N GLU A 134 -14.17 3.50 1.88
CA GLU A 134 -13.39 2.52 1.13
C GLU A 134 -11.88 2.73 1.33
N TYR A 135 -11.39 3.96 1.12
CA TYR A 135 -10.00 4.31 1.40
C TYR A 135 -9.66 4.00 2.85
N LYS A 136 -10.51 4.42 3.79
CA LYS A 136 -10.26 4.19 5.22
C LYS A 136 -10.17 2.71 5.55
N PHE A 137 -11.05 1.89 4.99
CA PHE A 137 -11.01 0.43 5.15
C PHE A 137 -9.68 -0.16 4.65
N TYR A 138 -9.30 0.10 3.40
CA TYR A 138 -8.09 -0.50 2.84
C TYR A 138 -6.80 0.04 3.49
N TYR A 139 -6.83 1.30 3.90
CA TYR A 139 -5.77 1.90 4.68
C TYR A 139 -5.57 1.20 6.03
N ASP A 140 -6.66 0.91 6.76
CA ASP A 140 -6.61 0.15 8.01
C ASP A 140 -6.14 -1.30 7.73
N SER A 141 -6.63 -1.94 6.66
CA SER A 141 -6.18 -3.28 6.24
C SER A 141 -4.68 -3.35 5.96
N ILE A 142 -4.12 -2.36 5.26
CA ILE A 142 -2.68 -2.30 4.96
C ILE A 142 -1.87 -2.10 6.25
N ASN A 143 -2.32 -1.26 7.17
CA ASN A 143 -1.66 -1.07 8.47
C ASN A 143 -1.63 -2.36 9.29
N TYR A 144 -2.77 -3.06 9.37
CA TYR A 144 -2.85 -4.35 10.04
C TYR A 144 -1.93 -5.36 9.39
N TYR A 145 -2.02 -5.52 8.07
CA TYR A 145 -1.19 -6.46 7.32
C TYR A 145 0.32 -6.19 7.51
N THR A 146 0.74 -4.93 7.44
CA THR A 146 2.15 -4.55 7.64
C THR A 146 2.61 -4.92 9.05
N SER A 147 1.81 -4.64 10.08
CA SER A 147 2.11 -5.05 11.46
C SER A 147 2.24 -6.57 11.61
N LEU A 148 1.39 -7.33 10.91
CA LEU A 148 1.41 -8.79 10.92
C LEU A 148 2.64 -9.36 10.21
N ILE A 149 3.10 -8.75 9.11
CA ILE A 149 4.38 -9.08 8.47
C ILE A 149 5.54 -8.87 9.45
N HIS A 150 5.49 -7.81 10.26
CA HIS A 150 6.42 -7.56 11.35
C HIS A 150 6.20 -8.46 12.59
N LYS A 151 5.39 -9.52 12.46
CA LYS A 151 5.06 -10.48 13.52
C LYS A 151 4.51 -9.82 14.79
N THR A 152 3.78 -8.72 14.62
CA THR A 152 3.10 -8.00 15.70
C THR A 152 1.61 -8.25 15.58
N GLN A 153 1.02 -8.85 16.62
CA GLN A 153 -0.43 -9.01 16.70
C GLN A 153 -1.11 -7.64 16.73
N VAL A 154 -2.27 -7.56 16.10
CA VAL A 154 -3.06 -6.34 16.01
C VAL A 154 -4.39 -6.51 16.73
N GLN A 155 -4.86 -5.44 17.37
CA GLN A 155 -6.24 -5.36 17.82
C GLN A 155 -7.07 -4.75 16.69
N ILE A 156 -7.96 -5.54 16.11
CA ILE A 156 -8.86 -5.08 15.06
C ILE A 156 -9.96 -4.23 15.71
N ASP A 157 -10.14 -3.00 15.23
CA ASP A 157 -11.14 -2.09 15.79
C ASP A 157 -12.56 -2.38 15.27
N ASP A 158 -13.56 -2.06 16.09
CA ASP A 158 -14.97 -2.30 15.76
C ASP A 158 -15.42 -1.47 14.54
N ASP A 159 -14.87 -0.27 14.37
CA ASP A 159 -15.20 0.62 13.26
C ASP A 159 -14.78 0.04 11.91
N TYR A 160 -13.66 -0.67 11.86
CA TYR A 160 -13.15 -1.40 10.71
C TYR A 160 -14.03 -2.61 10.41
N ILE A 161 -14.41 -3.38 11.44
CA ILE A 161 -15.34 -4.52 11.30
C ILE A 161 -16.68 -4.03 10.71
N ASN A 162 -17.17 -2.88 11.15
CA ASN A 162 -18.41 -2.29 10.64
C ASN A 162 -18.34 -1.84 9.17
N ARG A 163 -17.14 -1.69 8.59
CA ARG A 163 -16.93 -1.39 7.16
C ARG A 163 -16.72 -2.64 6.31
N VAL A 164 -16.62 -3.83 6.93
CA VAL A 164 -16.52 -5.10 6.19
C VAL A 164 -17.82 -5.37 5.46
N ASN A 165 -17.72 -5.70 4.19
CA ASN A 165 -18.81 -6.07 3.32
C ASN A 165 -18.43 -7.32 2.50
N VAL A 166 -19.35 -7.80 1.65
CA VAL A 166 -19.14 -9.04 0.88
C VAL A 166 -17.92 -8.98 -0.04
N ILE A 167 -17.58 -7.79 -0.57
CA ILE A 167 -16.48 -7.60 -1.52
C ILE A 167 -15.12 -7.79 -0.82
N ASN A 168 -14.99 -7.34 0.44
CA ASN A 168 -13.73 -7.33 1.17
C ASN A 168 -13.66 -8.35 2.32
N LEU A 169 -14.67 -9.22 2.44
CA LEU A 169 -14.75 -10.21 3.51
C LEU A 169 -13.57 -11.19 3.52
N GLU A 170 -13.07 -11.58 2.35
CA GLU A 170 -11.93 -12.50 2.25
C GLU A 170 -10.64 -11.86 2.77
N LEU A 171 -10.39 -10.59 2.42
CA LEU A 171 -9.27 -9.82 2.96
C LEU A 171 -9.33 -9.74 4.49
N TYR A 172 -10.49 -9.39 5.03
CA TYR A 172 -10.74 -9.36 6.47
C TYR A 172 -10.44 -10.72 7.13
N ASN A 173 -10.97 -11.80 6.57
CA ASN A 173 -10.78 -13.14 7.11
C ASN A 173 -9.31 -13.56 7.11
N ASN A 174 -8.58 -13.32 6.01
CA ASN A 174 -7.17 -13.67 5.92
C ASN A 174 -6.30 -12.86 6.91
N ILE A 175 -6.61 -11.57 7.11
CA ILE A 175 -5.97 -10.75 8.16
C ILE A 175 -6.23 -11.36 9.54
N ASN A 176 -7.48 -11.71 9.84
CA ASN A 176 -7.84 -12.28 11.15
C ASN A 176 -7.18 -13.66 11.38
N ILE A 177 -7.16 -14.53 10.37
CA ILE A 177 -6.49 -15.83 10.47
C ILE A 177 -4.99 -15.64 10.72
N LEU A 178 -4.32 -14.77 9.96
CA LEU A 178 -2.90 -14.48 10.16
C LEU A 178 -2.63 -13.91 11.56
N ASN A 179 -3.48 -13.00 12.05
CA ASN A 179 -3.35 -12.40 13.37
C ASN A 179 -3.46 -13.42 14.52
N ASN A 180 -4.34 -14.40 14.37
CA ASN A 180 -4.51 -15.48 15.34
C ASN A 180 -3.38 -16.52 15.30
N ASP A 181 -2.65 -16.62 14.18
CA ASP A 181 -1.68 -17.70 13.95
C ASP A 181 -0.36 -17.23 13.32
N LEU A 182 0.24 -16.19 13.90
CA LEU A 182 1.47 -15.55 13.39
C LEU A 182 2.70 -16.48 13.33
N SER A 183 2.79 -17.46 14.23
CA SER A 183 3.95 -18.36 14.35
C SER A 183 3.77 -19.69 13.59
N SER A 184 2.62 -19.90 12.95
CA SER A 184 2.37 -21.13 12.22
C SER A 184 3.17 -21.24 10.94
N THR A 185 3.44 -22.47 10.54
CA THR A 185 4.06 -22.80 9.25
C THR A 185 3.20 -22.34 8.06
N SER A 186 1.91 -22.08 8.28
CA SER A 186 0.99 -21.55 7.27
C SER A 186 0.97 -20.02 7.19
N SER A 187 1.56 -19.31 8.15
CA SER A 187 1.60 -17.84 8.19
C SER A 187 2.12 -17.22 6.86
N PRO A 188 3.21 -17.70 6.25
CA PRO A 188 3.70 -17.15 4.98
C PRO A 188 2.70 -17.26 3.82
N LEU A 189 1.85 -18.29 3.83
CA LEU A 189 0.81 -18.45 2.81
C LEU A 189 -0.33 -17.44 3.02
N TYR A 190 -0.75 -17.21 4.27
CA TYR A 190 -1.76 -16.19 4.57
C TYR A 190 -1.25 -14.78 4.28
N GLU A 191 0.04 -14.51 4.51
CA GLU A 191 0.66 -13.25 4.07
C GLU A 191 0.50 -13.05 2.56
N LEU A 192 0.74 -14.09 1.75
CA LEU A 192 0.53 -14.01 0.30
C LEU A 192 -0.95 -13.86 -0.08
N TYR A 193 -1.88 -14.52 0.62
CA TYR A 193 -3.31 -14.37 0.35
C TYR A 193 -3.79 -12.94 0.60
N ILE A 194 -3.37 -12.32 1.70
CA ILE A 194 -3.69 -10.92 2.00
C ILE A 194 -3.15 -10.01 0.90
N TYR A 195 -1.90 -10.21 0.48
CA TYR A 195 -1.32 -9.46 -0.63
C TYR A 195 -2.12 -9.62 -1.92
N LYS A 196 -2.48 -10.87 -2.29
CA LYS A 196 -3.33 -11.15 -3.45
C LYS A 196 -4.67 -10.44 -3.35
N ASN A 197 -5.34 -10.47 -2.19
CA ASN A 197 -6.61 -9.80 -2.02
C ASN A 197 -6.49 -8.27 -2.17
N LEU A 198 -5.42 -7.66 -1.66
CA LEU A 198 -5.16 -6.23 -1.85
C LEU A 198 -4.95 -5.90 -3.33
N VAL A 199 -4.18 -6.71 -4.05
CA VAL A 199 -4.00 -6.56 -5.51
C VAL A 199 -5.33 -6.68 -6.24
N ASP A 200 -6.07 -7.76 -6.02
CA ASP A 200 -7.33 -8.04 -6.73
C ASP A 200 -8.39 -6.96 -6.52
N LEU A 201 -8.32 -6.24 -5.40
CA LEU A 201 -9.27 -5.18 -5.03
C LEU A 201 -8.85 -3.78 -5.46
N LEU A 202 -7.54 -3.54 -5.67
CA LEU A 202 -6.98 -2.19 -5.85
C LEU A 202 -6.22 -1.98 -7.17
N LEU A 203 -5.92 -3.04 -7.93
CA LEU A 203 -5.18 -2.99 -9.21
C LEU A 203 -5.95 -3.67 -10.35
#